data_AF-A0A832QA18-F1
#
_entry.id   AF-A0A832QA18-F1
#
_cell.length_a   1.000
_cell.length_b   1.000
_cell.length_c   1.000
_cell.angle_alpha   90.00
_cell.angle_beta   90.00
_cell.angle_gamma   90.00
#
_symmetry.space_group_name_H-M   'P 1'
#
loop_
_entity.id
_entity.type
_entity.pdbx_description
1 polymer ?
#
loop_
_entity_poly.entity_id
_entity_poly.type
_entity_poly.pdbx_seq_one_letter_code
_entity_poly.pdbx_strand_id
1 'polypeptide(L)' 'ERGEGTMEDIEILKEMCGYMAPGNTFCALAPGAAEPIQSGLKYFMDEFIEHVNHGCKYHKH' A
#
# COMPACT_ATOMS: atom_id res chain seq x y z
N GLU A 1 -13.24 -5.69 -3.97
CA GLU A 1 -12.02 -6.31 -3.37
C GLU A 1 -12.37 -7.69 -2.81
N ARG A 2 -11.40 -8.60 -2.64
CA ARG A 2 -11.66 -9.98 -2.17
C ARG A 2 -11.61 -10.16 -0.64
N GLY A 3 -11.15 -9.16 0.11
CA GLY A 3 -11.08 -9.23 1.58
C GLY A 3 -10.02 -10.19 2.13
N GLU A 4 -8.98 -10.48 1.34
CA GLU A 4 -7.94 -11.47 1.67
C GLU A 4 -6.64 -10.81 2.17
N GLY A 5 -6.64 -9.50 2.38
CA GLY A 5 -5.45 -8.76 2.81
C GLY A 5 -5.08 -9.08 4.26
N THR A 6 -3.78 -9.12 4.54
CA THR A 6 -3.21 -9.43 5.85
C THR A 6 -2.29 -8.31 6.34
N MET A 7 -1.91 -8.37 7.62
CA MET A 7 -0.90 -7.45 8.17
C MET A 7 0.47 -7.65 7.52
N GLU A 8 0.79 -8.87 7.07
CA GLU A 8 2.04 -9.17 6.35
C GLU A 8 2.09 -8.44 5.01
N ASP A 9 0.95 -8.37 4.31
CA ASP A 9 0.85 -7.62 3.04
C ASP A 9 1.17 -6.13 3.23
N ILE A 10 0.80 -5.53 4.37
CA ILE A 10 1.15 -4.13 4.69
C ILE A 10 2.67 -3.96 4.79
N GLU A 11 3.37 -4.89 5.42
CA GLU A 11 4.84 -4.83 5.50
C GLU A 11 5.48 -5.05 4.13
N ILE A 12 4.97 -6.00 3.34
CA ILE A 12 5.41 -6.20 1.95
C ILE A 12 5.24 -4.91 1.14
N LEU A 13 4.11 -4.20 1.28
CA LEU A 13 3.89 -2.92 0.60
C LEU A 13 4.95 -1.87 0.98
N LYS A 14 5.34 -1.79 2.25
CA LYS A 14 6.40 -0.88 2.71
C LYS A 14 7.75 -1.24 2.09
N GLU A 15 8.11 -2.53 2.09
CA GLU A 15 9.35 -3.00 1.48
C GLU A 15 9.40 -2.72 -0.02
N MET A 16 8.32 -3.04 -0.75
CA MET A 16 8.20 -2.79 -2.19
C MET A 16 8.34 -1.31 -2.51
N CYS A 17 7.76 -0.43 -1.70
CA CYS A 17 7.94 1.01 -1.85
C CYS A 17 9.41 1.45 -1.71
N GLY A 18 10.17 0.83 -0.79
CA GLY A 18 11.60 1.06 -0.66
C GLY A 18 12.39 0.58 -1.87
N TYR A 19 12.09 -0.61 -2.39
CA TYR A 19 12.73 -1.11 -3.61
C TYR A 19 12.44 -0.27 -4.84
N MET A 20 11.26 0.34 -4.93
CA MET A 20 10.86 1.21 -6.04
C MET A 20 11.23 2.69 -5.84
N ALA A 21 11.99 3.02 -4.81
CA ALA A 21 12.36 4.41 -4.51
C ALA A 21 13.19 5.08 -5.63
N PRO A 22 13.18 6.43 -5.73
CA PRO A 22 14.02 7.15 -6.66
C PRO A 22 15.49 6.73 -6.58
N GLY A 23 16.09 6.40 -7.73
CA GLY A 23 17.47 5.90 -7.83
C GLY A 23 17.61 4.38 -7.85
N ASN A 24 16.54 3.62 -7.54
CA ASN A 24 16.56 2.15 -7.60
C ASN A 24 16.01 1.59 -8.91
N THR A 25 15.47 2.43 -9.80
CA THR A 25 14.85 2.03 -11.07
C THR A 25 15.31 2.89 -12.23
N PHE A 26 15.19 2.35 -13.46
CA PHE A 26 15.70 3.01 -14.67
C PHE A 26 15.00 4.34 -15.00
N CYS A 27 13.69 4.45 -14.76
CA CYS A 27 12.91 5.66 -14.98
C CYS A 27 12.01 5.99 -13.78
N ALA A 28 11.36 7.16 -13.84
CA ALA A 28 10.50 7.68 -12.77
C ALA A 28 9.15 6.96 -12.63
N LEU A 29 8.83 5.99 -13.50
CA LEU A 29 7.54 5.29 -13.46
C LEU A 29 7.33 4.53 -12.15
N ALA A 30 8.33 3.75 -11.72
CA ALA A 30 8.22 2.94 -10.51
C ALA A 30 8.16 3.81 -9.23
N PRO A 31 9.02 4.83 -9.04
CA PRO A 31 8.87 5.77 -7.93
C PRO A 31 7.52 6.47 -7.91
N GLY A 32 7.06 6.96 -9.07
CA GLY A 32 5.75 7.62 -9.19
C GLY A 32 4.58 6.69 -8.87
N ALA A 33 4.68 5.39 -9.17
CA ALA A 33 3.69 4.40 -8.78
C ALA A 33 3.74 4.06 -7.28
N ALA A 34 4.92 4.12 -6.65
CA ALA A 34 5.10 3.85 -5.23
C ALA A 34 4.66 5.02 -4.33
N GLU A 35 4.81 6.27 -4.78
CA GLU A 35 4.43 7.48 -4.03
C GLU A 35 3.01 7.48 -3.42
N PRO A 36 1.93 7.15 -4.16
CA PRO A 36 0.58 7.09 -3.59
C PRO A 36 0.45 6.01 -2.52
N ILE A 37 1.14 4.86 -2.66
CA ILE A 37 1.12 3.81 -1.65
C ILE A 37 1.90 4.25 -0.40
N GLN A 38 3.08 4.85 -0.56
CA GLN A 38 3.89 5.34 0.56
C GLN A 38 3.14 6.40 1.37
N SER A 39 2.55 7.38 0.69
CA SER A 39 1.77 8.43 1.34
C SER A 39 0.49 7.87 1.97
N GLY A 40 -0.17 6.93 1.29
CA GLY A 40 -1.30 6.16 1.84
C GLY A 40 -0.95 5.49 3.16
N LEU A 41 0.10 4.68 3.18
CA LEU A 41 0.58 4.00 4.38
C LEU A 41 1.02 4.98 5.47
N LYS A 42 1.62 6.12 5.11
CA LYS A 42 2.07 7.12 6.09
C LYS A 42 0.91 7.84 6.78
N TYR A 43 -0.09 8.28 6.01
CA TYR A 43 -1.14 9.16 6.53
C TYR A 43 -2.42 8.43 6.91
N PHE A 44 -2.64 7.22 6.38
CA PHE A 44 -3.87 6.46 6.55
C PHE A 44 -3.63 5.03 7.08
N MET A 45 -2.51 4.78 7.78
CA MET A 45 -2.17 3.44 8.32
C MET A 45 -3.34 2.79 9.06
N ASP A 46 -4.06 3.56 9.87
CA ASP A 46 -5.19 3.06 10.66
C ASP A 46 -6.33 2.56 9.75
N GLU A 47 -6.57 3.18 8.60
CA GLU A 47 -7.55 2.71 7.63
C GLU A 47 -7.11 1.40 6.96
N PHE A 48 -5.82 1.22 6.67
CA PHE A 48 -5.29 -0.06 6.15
C PHE A 48 -5.47 -1.19 7.17
N ILE A 49 -5.11 -0.93 8.43
CA ILE A 49 -5.27 -1.90 9.53
C ILE A 49 -6.74 -2.26 9.72
N GLU A 50 -7.61 -1.24 9.75
CA GLU A 50 -9.04 -1.45 9.88
C GLU A 50 -9.61 -2.26 8.72
N HIS A 51 -9.17 -1.97 7.49
CA HIS A 51 -9.58 -2.70 6.30
C HIS A 51 -9.10 -4.16 6.32
N VAL A 52 -7.88 -4.44 6.78
CA VAL A 52 -7.39 -5.81 6.97
C VAL A 52 -8.22 -6.55 8.02
N ASN A 53 -8.54 -5.91 9.14
CA ASN A 53 -9.26 -6.56 10.25
C ASN A 53 -10.76 -6.72 10.02
N HIS A 54 -11.38 -5.82 9.26
CA HIS A 54 -12.84 -5.72 9.13
C HIS A 54 -13.36 -5.76 7.69
N GLY A 55 -12.46 -5.82 6.70
CA GLY A 55 -12.79 -5.77 5.29
C GLY A 55 -13.13 -4.36 4.78
N CYS A 56 -13.42 -4.29 3.47
CA CYS A 56 -13.68 -3.03 2.78
C CYS A 56 -15.02 -2.41 3.19
N LYS A 57 -14.97 -1.27 3.90
CA LYS A 57 -16.16 -0.48 4.28
C LYS A 57 -16.90 0.14 3.09
N TYR A 58 -16.24 0.30 1.95
CA TYR A 58 -16.76 0.96 0.76
C TYR A 58 -17.27 -0.01 -0.31
N HIS A 59 -17.25 -1.31 -0.03
CA HIS A 59 -17.79 -2.33 -0.91
C HIS A 59 -19.34 -2.33 -0.89
N LYS A 60 -19.97 -1.31 -1.50
CA LYS A 60 -21.38 -1.37 -1.85
C LYS A 60 -21.54 -1.91 -3.28
N HIS A 61 -22.15 -3.09 -3.34
CA HIS A 61 -22.52 -3.91 -4.52
C HIS A 61 -21.39 -4.70 -5.19
#